data_AF-A0A212LQR0-F1
#
_entry.id   AF-A0A212LQR0-F1
#
_cell.length_a   1.000
_cell.length_b   1.000
_cell.length_c   1.000
_cell.angle_alpha   90.00
_cell.angle_beta   90.00
_cell.angle_gamma   90.00
#
_symmetry.space_group_name_H-M   'P 1'
#
loop_
_entity.id
_entity.type
_entity.pdbx_description
1 polymer ?
#
loop_
_entity_poly.entity_id
_entity_poly.type
_entity_poly.pdbx_seq_one_letter_code
_entity_poly.pdbx_strand_id
1 'polypeptide(L)'
;MSNFKFKLGAIVALTHSPETGEVIGRAEYTTTENNYLVRYRAGDGRQTEAWWGESAIRAAGEQPSDAAAAYVGEAAFVGEPLKACSPVRIVILDTLGDLNDILSKASPLPTA
;
A
#
# COMPACT_ATOMS: atom_id res chain seq x y z
N MET A 1 -35.06 -13.83 -0.73
CA MET A 1 -33.98 -13.51 -1.69
C MET A 1 -32.74 -13.23 -0.88
N SER A 2 -31.72 -14.07 -1.01
CA SER A 2 -30.45 -13.94 -0.30
C SER A 2 -29.75 -12.67 -0.80
N ASN A 3 -29.53 -11.70 0.09
CA ASN A 3 -28.88 -10.45 -0.25
C ASN A 3 -27.36 -10.69 -0.26
N PHE A 4 -26.71 -10.49 -1.40
CA PHE A 4 -25.26 -10.64 -1.54
C PHE A 4 -24.57 -9.30 -1.31
N LYS A 5 -23.57 -9.28 -0.44
CA LYS A 5 -22.76 -8.09 -0.15
C LYS A 5 -21.91 -7.66 -1.35
N PHE A 6 -21.41 -8.63 -2.11
CA PHE A 6 -20.55 -8.39 -3.28
C PHE A 6 -21.25 -8.78 -4.59
N LYS A 7 -21.02 -7.97 -5.63
CA LYS A 7 -21.51 -8.23 -6.99
C LYS A 7 -20.51 -9.09 -7.77
N LEU A 8 -21.00 -9.78 -8.80
CA LEU A 8 -20.13 -10.43 -9.78
C LEU A 8 -19.32 -9.35 -10.53
N GLY A 9 -18.04 -9.62 -10.76
CA GLY A 9 -17.07 -8.65 -11.33
C GLY A 9 -16.58 -7.59 -10.33
N ALA A 10 -16.99 -7.67 -9.06
CA ALA A 10 -16.45 -6.76 -8.05
C ALA A 10 -15.00 -7.13 -7.71
N ILE A 11 -14.17 -6.11 -7.55
CA ILE A 11 -12.79 -6.27 -7.08
C ILE A 11 -12.81 -6.34 -5.54
N VAL A 12 -12.27 -7.42 -5.01
CA VAL A 12 -12.21 -7.71 -3.57
C VAL A 12 -10.77 -8.01 -3.17
N ALA A 13 -10.43 -7.69 -1.94
CA ALA A 13 -9.16 -8.08 -1.33
C ALA A 13 -9.42 -9.17 -0.28
N LEU A 14 -8.46 -10.09 -0.12
CA LEU A 14 -8.54 -11.08 0.95
C LEU A 14 -8.21 -10.44 2.30
N THR A 15 -8.85 -10.89 3.37
CA THR A 15 -8.62 -10.31 4.71
C THR A 15 -7.20 -10.59 5.21
N HIS A 16 -6.72 -11.83 5.06
CA HIS A 16 -5.43 -12.29 5.57
C HIS A 16 -4.26 -12.16 4.58
N SER A 17 -4.55 -11.78 3.34
CA SER A 17 -3.55 -11.72 2.28
C SER A 17 -3.58 -10.32 1.65
N PRO A 18 -2.44 -9.76 1.23
CA PRO A 18 -2.41 -8.52 0.45
C PRO A 18 -2.93 -8.73 -0.99
N GLU A 19 -3.34 -9.95 -1.33
CA GLU A 19 -3.87 -10.30 -2.64
C GLU A 19 -5.23 -9.64 -2.92
N THR A 20 -5.36 -9.17 -4.15
CA THR A 20 -6.60 -8.61 -4.68
C THR A 20 -7.06 -9.48 -5.85
N GLY A 21 -8.37 -9.69 -5.94
CA GLY A 21 -8.99 -10.53 -6.96
C GLY A 21 -10.36 -10.04 -7.39
N GLU A 22 -10.94 -10.77 -8.32
CA GLU A 22 -12.26 -10.50 -8.88
C GLU A 22 -13.24 -11.60 -8.49
N VAL A 23 -14.45 -11.22 -8.09
CA VAL A 23 -15.54 -12.16 -7.80
C VAL A 23 -16.14 -12.67 -9.11
N ILE A 24 -15.90 -13.93 -9.44
CA ILE A 24 -16.39 -14.59 -10.67
C ILE A 24 -17.63 -15.46 -10.41
N GLY A 25 -17.94 -15.77 -9.16
CA GLY A 25 -19.08 -16.62 -8.79
C GLY A 25 -19.62 -16.32 -7.40
N ARG A 26 -20.87 -16.70 -7.17
CA ARG A 26 -21.56 -16.60 -5.87
C ARG A 26 -22.34 -17.88 -5.62
N ALA A 27 -22.28 -18.38 -4.40
CA ALA A 27 -22.99 -19.57 -3.97
C ALA A 27 -23.63 -19.30 -2.61
N GLU A 28 -24.90 -19.70 -2.48
CA GLU A 28 -25.61 -19.71 -1.20
C GLU A 28 -25.56 -21.13 -0.62
N TYR A 29 -25.44 -21.21 0.70
CA TYR A 29 -25.40 -22.46 1.43
C TYR A 29 -26.50 -22.47 2.49
N THR A 30 -27.09 -23.63 2.75
CA THR A 30 -28.18 -23.77 3.73
C THR A 30 -27.69 -23.61 5.17
N THR A 31 -26.42 -23.92 5.43
CA THR A 31 -25.83 -24.03 6.78
C THR A 31 -24.68 -23.06 7.04
N THR A 32 -24.29 -22.26 6.04
CA THR A 32 -23.08 -21.44 6.06
C THR A 32 -23.37 -20.07 5.45
N GLU A 33 -22.48 -19.11 5.70
CA GLU A 33 -22.48 -17.82 5.01
C GLU A 33 -22.37 -17.96 3.48
N ASN A 34 -22.72 -16.89 2.77
CA ASN A 34 -22.58 -16.84 1.32
C ASN A 34 -21.09 -16.94 0.96
N ASN A 35 -20.76 -17.83 0.02
CA ASN A 35 -19.41 -17.90 -0.50
C ASN A 35 -19.32 -17.24 -1.87
N TYR A 36 -18.14 -16.71 -2.14
CA TYR A 36 -17.79 -16.02 -3.36
C TYR A 36 -16.58 -16.71 -3.98
N LEU A 37 -16.66 -17.01 -5.27
CA LEU A 37 -15.53 -17.54 -6.02
C LEU A 37 -14.68 -16.36 -6.46
N VAL A 38 -13.46 -16.27 -5.94
CA VAL A 38 -12.54 -15.18 -6.24
C VAL A 38 -11.41 -15.72 -7.10
N ARG A 39 -11.17 -15.05 -8.22
CA ARG A 39 -9.98 -15.25 -9.06
C ARG A 39 -8.95 -14.21 -8.68
N TYR A 40 -7.81 -14.66 -8.19
CA TYR A 40 -6.73 -13.79 -7.72
C TYR A 40 -5.38 -14.35 -8.11
N ARG A 41 -4.36 -13.50 -8.06
CA ARG A 41 -2.97 -13.93 -8.25
C ARG A 41 -2.40 -14.29 -6.89
N ALA A 42 -2.04 -15.55 -6.71
CA ALA A 42 -1.39 -15.99 -5.49
C ALA A 42 0.02 -15.39 -5.38
N GLY A 43 0.60 -15.35 -4.17
CA GLY A 43 1.99 -14.92 -3.93
C GLY A 43 3.04 -15.69 -4.75
N ASP A 44 2.73 -16.91 -5.19
CA ASP A 44 3.54 -17.73 -6.12
C ASP A 44 3.57 -17.15 -7.56
N GLY A 45 2.76 -16.11 -7.82
CA GLY A 45 2.64 -15.46 -9.12
C GLY A 45 1.65 -16.15 -10.07
N ARG A 46 1.08 -17.29 -9.68
CA ARG A 46 0.08 -18.05 -10.46
C ARG A 46 -1.32 -17.49 -10.28
N GLN A 47 -2.14 -17.64 -11.32
CA GLN A 47 -3.57 -17.34 -11.25
C GLN A 47 -4.29 -18.53 -10.60
N THR A 48 -4.99 -18.27 -9.51
CA THR A 48 -5.74 -19.27 -8.74
C THR A 48 -7.17 -18.80 -8.56
N GLU A 49 -8.09 -19.77 -8.45
CA GLU A 49 -9.51 -19.54 -8.22
C GLU A 49 -9.92 -20.36 -7.00
N ALA A 50 -10.49 -19.71 -5.99
CA ALA A 50 -10.91 -20.38 -4.77
C ALA A 50 -12.19 -19.77 -4.20
N TRP A 51 -12.97 -20.60 -3.53
CA TRP A 51 -14.18 -20.18 -2.83
C TRP A 51 -13.82 -19.64 -1.45
N TRP A 52 -14.28 -18.43 -1.17
CA TRP A 52 -14.09 -17.74 0.10
C TRP A 52 -15.44 -17.35 0.71
N GLY A 53 -15.55 -17.47 2.03
CA GLY A 53 -16.71 -16.97 2.77
C GLY A 53 -16.74 -15.44 2.79
N GLU A 54 -17.91 -14.87 3.05
CA GLU A 54 -18.10 -13.41 3.16
C GLU A 54 -17.15 -12.76 4.18
N SER A 55 -16.87 -13.46 5.28
CA SER A 55 -15.94 -13.03 6.33
C SER A 55 -14.47 -12.93 5.88
N ALA A 56 -14.07 -13.71 4.88
CA ALA A 56 -12.68 -13.81 4.42
C ALA A 56 -12.31 -12.76 3.35
N ILE A 57 -13.29 -12.00 2.85
CA ILE A 57 -13.12 -11.00 1.79
C ILE A 57 -13.56 -9.60 2.25
N ARG A 58 -12.85 -8.58 1.75
CA ARG A 58 -13.16 -7.17 1.96
C ARG A 58 -13.24 -6.43 0.63
N ALA A 59 -13.96 -5.31 0.61
CA ALA A 59 -13.98 -4.44 -0.57
C ALA A 59 -12.58 -3.87 -0.82
N ALA A 60 -12.13 -3.85 -2.08
CA ALA A 60 -10.86 -3.25 -2.46
C ALA A 60 -10.93 -1.73 -2.28
N GLY A 61 -10.49 -1.25 -1.12
CA GLY A 61 -10.61 0.15 -0.69
C GLY A 61 -10.89 0.31 0.80
N GLU A 62 -11.43 -0.73 1.45
CA GLU A 62 -11.56 -0.81 2.90
C GLU A 62 -10.19 -1.22 3.48
N GLN A 63 -9.24 -0.29 3.47
CA GLN A 63 -8.02 -0.45 4.26
C GLN A 63 -8.45 -0.44 5.75
N PRO A 64 -7.94 -1.36 6.59
CA PRO A 64 -8.25 -1.35 8.03
C PRO A 64 -7.70 -0.05 8.61
N SER A 65 -8.55 0.96 8.75
CA SER A 65 -8.12 2.35 8.93
C SER A 65 -7.35 2.59 10.22
N ASP A 66 -7.39 1.70 11.20
CA ASP A 66 -6.82 1.97 12.53
C ASP A 66 -6.16 0.77 13.27
N ALA A 67 -5.85 -0.38 12.64
CA ALA A 67 -5.34 -1.54 13.43
C ALA A 67 -4.36 -2.58 12.80
N ALA A 68 -3.83 -2.45 11.58
CA ALA A 68 -3.01 -3.56 11.02
C ALA A 68 -1.78 -3.15 10.18
N ALA A 69 -1.15 -2.02 10.47
CA ALA A 69 0.20 -1.71 9.97
C ALA A 69 1.33 -2.48 10.70
N ALA A 70 1.01 -3.57 11.40
CA ALA A 70 1.96 -4.36 12.20
C ALA A 70 2.12 -5.78 11.64
N TYR A 71 2.56 -5.90 10.40
CA TYR A 71 3.42 -7.01 9.98
C TYR A 71 4.59 -6.41 9.19
N VAL A 72 5.60 -5.98 9.93
CA VAL A 72 6.96 -5.83 9.40
C VAL A 72 7.47 -7.25 9.19
N GLY A 73 7.23 -7.79 8.01
CA GLY A 73 7.87 -8.99 7.50
C GLY A 73 9.00 -8.57 6.57
N GLU A 74 10.21 -8.54 7.10
CA GLU A 74 11.44 -8.42 6.32
C GLU A 74 11.54 -9.58 5.34
N ALA A 75 11.31 -9.35 4.04
CA ALA A 75 11.62 -10.33 3.00
C ALA A 75 11.88 -9.64 1.65
N ALA A 76 13.17 -9.48 1.37
CA ALA A 76 13.79 -9.72 0.06
C ALA A 76 13.22 -8.98 -1.17
N PHE A 77 13.74 -7.76 -1.39
CA PHE A 77 13.92 -7.26 -2.76
C PHE A 77 15.20 -7.89 -3.34
N VAL A 78 15.09 -9.11 -3.86
CA VAL A 78 16.05 -9.64 -4.85
C VAL A 78 15.73 -8.93 -6.17
N GLY A 79 16.74 -8.24 -6.70
CA GLY A 79 16.55 -7.17 -7.65
C GLY A 79 16.13 -7.54 -9.06
N GLU A 80 15.77 -6.48 -9.79
CA GLU A 80 15.87 -6.36 -11.24
C GLU A 80 15.91 -4.85 -11.61
N PRO A 81 16.34 -4.47 -12.83
CA PRO A 81 17.71 -4.03 -13.11
C PRO A 81 17.91 -2.51 -13.13
N LEU A 82 19.17 -2.10 -13.01
CA LEU A 82 19.69 -0.75 -13.29
C LEU A 82 19.14 -0.20 -14.61
N LYS A 83 18.16 0.72 -14.55
CA LYS A 83 17.82 1.54 -15.71
C LYS A 83 17.23 2.90 -15.34
N ALA A 84 18.11 3.83 -15.01
CA ALA A 84 18.15 5.14 -15.66
C ALA A 84 19.38 5.90 -15.14
N CYS A 85 20.38 6.06 -16.00
CA CYS A 85 21.33 7.17 -15.89
C CYS A 85 20.53 8.47 -15.79
N SER A 86 20.56 9.10 -14.62
CA SER A 86 20.32 10.53 -14.49
C SER A 86 21.51 11.08 -13.70
N PRO A 87 22.19 12.14 -14.18
CA PRO A 87 23.42 12.60 -13.56
C PRO A 87 23.10 13.13 -12.16
N VAL A 88 23.68 12.48 -11.15
CA VAL A 88 23.69 12.96 -9.77
C VAL A 88 24.47 14.27 -9.75
N ARG A 89 23.74 15.38 -9.84
CA ARG A 89 24.27 16.67 -9.40
C ARG A 89 24.26 16.59 -7.87
N ILE A 90 25.42 16.32 -7.30
CA ILE A 90 25.68 16.56 -5.87
C ILE A 90 25.36 18.04 -5.63
N VAL A 91 24.22 18.31 -5.00
CA VAL A 91 23.95 19.59 -4.35
C VAL A 91 24.39 19.42 -2.91
N ILE A 92 25.70 19.54 -2.69
CA ILE A 92 26.20 20.11 -1.44
C ILE A 92 25.96 21.61 -1.58
N LEU A 93 25.33 22.23 -0.58
CA LEU A 93 25.06 23.66 -0.35
C LEU A 93 23.55 24.00 -0.36
N ASP A 94 22.89 23.84 0.79
CA ASP A 94 21.73 24.66 1.19
C ASP A 94 21.68 24.83 2.72
N THR A 95 22.80 25.27 3.29
CA THR A 95 22.88 25.82 4.66
C THR A 95 23.66 27.13 4.70
N LEU A 96 23.47 28.00 3.71
CA LEU A 96 24.04 29.35 3.69
C LEU A 96 22.98 30.45 3.47
N GLY A 97 21.76 30.23 3.96
CA GLY A 97 20.75 31.28 4.11
C GLY A 97 20.90 32.10 5.41
N ASP A 98 21.66 31.62 6.39
CA ASP A 98 21.64 32.12 7.78
C ASP A 98 22.89 32.92 8.22
N LEU A 99 23.80 33.28 7.31
CA LEU A 99 25.01 34.03 7.68
C LEU A 99 24.99 35.52 7.34
N ASN A 100 24.11 35.98 6.44
CA ASN A 100 24.05 37.41 6.10
C ASN A 100 23.22 38.23 7.10
N ASP A 101 22.40 37.58 7.94
CA ASP A 101 21.57 38.24 8.96
C ASP A 101 22.33 38.46 10.28
N ILE A 102 23.41 37.72 10.53
CA ILE A 102 24.24 37.83 11.75
C ILE A 102 25.30 38.95 11.60
N LEU A 103 25.78 39.22 10.38
CA LEU A 103 26.80 40.25 10.13
C LEU A 103 26.24 41.67 10.01
N SER A 104 24.91 41.86 9.87
CA SER A 104 24.29 43.18 9.77
C SER A 104 24.01 43.87 11.11
N LYS A 105 24.13 43.15 12.24
CA LYS A 105 23.82 43.66 13.60
C LYS A 105 25.05 44.00 14.47
N ALA A 106 26.26 43.86 13.96
CA ALA A 106 27.46 44.33 14.67
C ALA A 106 27.57 45.86 14.55
N SER A 107 27.07 46.56 15.57
CA SER A 107 27.26 48.00 15.73
C SER A 107 28.75 48.32 15.91
N PRO A 108 29.31 49.38 15.28
CA PRO A 108 30.69 49.77 15.50
C PRO A 108 30.90 50.36 16.90
N LEU A 109 31.91 49.86 17.61
CA LEU A 109 32.45 50.44 18.85
C LEU A 109 32.86 51.91 18.60
N PRO A 110 32.55 52.85 19.51
CA PRO A 110 32.97 54.24 19.36
C PRO A 110 34.48 54.37 19.54
N THR A 111 35.13 55.04 18.57
CA THR A 111 36.50 55.56 18.72
C THR A 111 36.45 56.87 19.49
N ALA A 112 36.99 56.87 20.71
CA ALA A 112 37.54 58.05 21.41
C ALA A 112 38.41 57.57 22.58
#